data_AF-A0A936TRS8-F1
#
_entry.id   AF-A0A936TRS8-F1
#
_cell.length_a   1.000
_cell.length_b   1.000
_cell.length_c   1.000
_cell.angle_alpha   90.00
_cell.angle_beta   90.00
_cell.angle_gamma   90.00
#
_symmetry.space_group_name_H-M   'P 1'
#
loop_
_entity.id
_entity.type
_entity.pdbx_description
1 polymer ?
#
loop_
_entity_poly.entity_id
_entity_poly.type
_entity_poly.pdbx_seq_one_letter_code
_entity_poly.pdbx_strand_id
1 'polypeptide(L)' 'MAMSTNTSERVQKHRQALRDAGMRPIQIWVPDTRRAGFAEECRRQSRLLRGDALEAETLDWLESVADTEGWK' A
#
# COMPACT_ATOMS: atom_id res chain seq x y z
N MET A 1 -17.13 -32.25 -13.44
CA MET A 1 -17.32 -31.07 -12.58
C MET A 1 -15.94 -30.57 -12.20
N ALA A 2 -15.50 -29.42 -12.73
CA ALA A 2 -14.21 -28.85 -12.34
C ALA A 2 -14.29 -28.41 -10.88
N MET A 3 -13.50 -29.03 -10.01
CA MET A 3 -13.36 -28.58 -8.62
C MET A 3 -12.76 -27.18 -8.66
N SER A 4 -13.57 -26.17 -8.31
CA SER A 4 -13.09 -24.84 -8.03
C SER A 4 -12.05 -24.94 -6.92
N THR A 5 -10.79 -24.64 -7.26
CA THR A 5 -9.68 -24.63 -6.31
C THR A 5 -10.10 -23.75 -5.13
N ASN A 6 -10.06 -24.31 -3.92
CA ASN A 6 -10.54 -23.61 -2.75
C ASN A 6 -9.76 -22.30 -2.62
N THR A 7 -10.45 -21.18 -2.36
CA THR A 7 -9.83 -19.86 -2.25
C THR A 7 -8.64 -19.88 -1.29
N SER A 8 -8.71 -20.70 -0.23
CA SER A 8 -7.61 -20.92 0.72
C SER A 8 -6.34 -21.46 0.04
N GLU A 9 -6.45 -22.49 -0.80
CA GLU A 9 -5.33 -23.13 -1.50
C GLU A 9 -4.67 -22.18 -2.49
N ARG A 10 -5.48 -21.40 -3.22
CA ARG A 10 -4.99 -20.36 -4.14
C ARG A 10 -4.20 -19.28 -3.40
N VAL A 11 -4.72 -18.79 -2.28
CA VAL A 11 -4.05 -17.77 -1.48
C VAL A 11 -2.78 -18.33 -0.85
N GLN A 12 -2.78 -19.60 -0.42
CA GLN A 12 -1.58 -20.27 0.12
C GLN A 12 -0.48 -20.39 -0.94
N LYS A 13 -0.81 -20.88 -2.15
CA LYS A 13 0.13 -20.99 -3.27
C LYS A 13 0.73 -19.62 -3.64
N HIS A 14 -0.09 -18.59 -3.73
CA HIS A 14 0.37 -17.23 -4.03
C HIS A 14 1.33 -16.70 -2.96
N ARG A 15 1.00 -16.86 -1.67
CA ARG A 15 1.88 -16.46 -0.57
C ARG A 15 3.19 -17.24 -0.56
N GLN A 16 3.20 -18.51 -0.96
CA GLN A 16 4.43 -19.29 -1.06
C GLN A 16 5.34 -18.74 -2.15
N ALA A 17 4.81 -18.49 -3.35
CA ALA A 17 5.58 -17.90 -4.45
C ALA A 17 6.19 -16.53 -4.07
N LEU A 18 5.46 -15.68 -3.34
CA LEU A 18 6.00 -14.41 -2.83
C LEU A 18 7.15 -14.62 -1.84
N ARG A 19 7.06 -15.62 -0.95
CA ARG A 19 8.16 -15.95 -0.02
C ARG A 19 9.39 -16.47 -0.76
N ASP A 20 9.20 -17.32 -1.76
CA ASP A 20 10.29 -17.86 -2.58
C ASP A 20 10.99 -16.75 -3.37
N ALA A 21 10.27 -15.69 -3.76
CA ALA A 21 10.80 -14.46 -4.34
C ALA A 21 11.44 -13.49 -3.31
N GLY A 22 11.55 -13.88 -2.03
CA GLY A 22 12.17 -13.08 -0.97
C GLY A 22 11.25 -12.04 -0.32
N MET A 23 9.95 -12.04 -0.63
CA MET A 23 9.00 -11.07 -0.07
C MET A 23 8.44 -11.55 1.28
N ARG A 24 8.27 -10.61 2.22
CA ARG A 24 7.66 -10.86 3.53
C ARG A 24 6.22 -10.34 3.56
N PRO A 25 5.21 -11.17 3.86
CA PRO A 25 3.84 -10.68 4.01
C PRO A 25 3.71 -9.80 5.25
N ILE A 26 3.07 -8.64 5.11
CA ILE A 26 2.69 -7.75 6.22
C ILE A 26 1.18 -7.59 6.18
N GLN A 27 0.51 -7.84 7.32
CA GLN A 27 -0.92 -7.57 7.48
C GLN A 27 -1.09 -6.37 8.38
N ILE A 28 -1.71 -5.31 7.84
CA ILE A 28 -2.06 -4.10 8.56
C ILE A 28 -3.56 -3.87 8.48
N TRP A 29 -4.12 -3.31 9.55
CA TRP A 29 -5.46 -2.78 9.55
C TRP A 29 -5.40 -1.31 9.13
N VAL A 30 -6.10 -0.98 8.05
CA VAL A 30 -6.23 0.39 7.54
C VAL A 30 -7.65 0.90 7.77
N PRO A 31 -7.87 2.23 7.88
CA PRO A 31 -9.22 2.76 7.97
C PRO A 31 -10.08 2.37 6.76
N ASP A 32 -11.36 2.07 6.99
CA ASP A 32 -12.29 1.76 5.90
C ASP A 32 -12.55 3.02 5.05
N THR A 33 -12.12 2.97 3.79
CA THR A 33 -12.22 4.08 2.84
C THR A 33 -13.65 4.39 2.39
N ARG A 34 -14.59 3.47 2.66
CA ARG A 34 -16.02 3.62 2.33
C ARG A 34 -16.81 4.34 3.42
N ARG A 35 -16.22 4.56 4.59
CA ARG A 35 -16.86 5.26 5.70
C ARG A 35 -17.10 6.72 5.33
N ALA A 36 -18.30 7.22 5.60
CA ALA A 36 -18.59 8.65 5.49
C ALA A 36 -17.58 9.47 6.32
N GLY A 37 -17.02 10.53 5.75
CA GLY A 37 -15.98 11.33 6.41
C GLY A 37 -14.54 10.92 6.12
N PHE A 38 -14.29 9.78 5.42
CA PHE A 38 -12.92 9.35 5.12
C PHE A 38 -12.16 10.39 4.29
N ALA A 39 -12.79 10.92 3.24
CA ALA A 39 -12.17 11.95 2.40
C ALA A 39 -11.90 13.25 3.17
N GLU A 40 -12.81 13.64 4.07
CA GLU A 40 -12.65 14.80 4.94
C GLU A 40 -11.46 14.63 5.89
N GLU A 41 -11.32 13.45 6.48
CA GLU A 41 -10.21 13.13 7.37
C GLU A 41 -8.88 13.10 6.63
N CYS A 42 -8.82 12.51 5.42
CA CYS A 42 -7.63 12.59 4.57
C CYS A 42 -7.24 14.05 4.31
N ARG A 43 -8.19 14.90 3.90
CA ARG A 43 -7.91 16.34 3.68
C ARG A 43 -7.45 17.05 4.95
N ARG A 44 -8.01 16.70 6.12
CA ARG A 44 -7.59 17.28 7.40
C ARG A 44 -6.15 16.88 7.73
N GLN A 45 -5.81 15.60 7.61
CA GLN A 45 -4.46 15.09 7.88
C GLN A 45 -3.43 15.64 6.91
N SER A 46 -3.70 15.67 5.60
CA SER A 46 -2.78 16.26 4.62
C SER A 46 -2.51 17.74 4.90
N ARG A 47 -3.49 18.50 5.43
CA ARG A 47 -3.26 19.90 5.83
C ARG A 47 -2.37 20.02 7.06
N LEU A 48 -2.43 19.07 7.99
CA LEU A 48 -1.59 19.09 9.19
C LEU A 48 -0.10 18.89 8.88
N LEU A 49 0.22 18.18 7.79
CA LEU A 49 1.60 17.97 7.32
C LEU A 49 2.17 19.19 6.59
N ARG A 50 1.39 20.26 6.37
CA ARG A 50 1.87 21.44 5.65
C ARG A 50 2.98 22.13 6.42
N GLY A 51 4.18 22.16 5.83
CA GLY A 51 5.36 22.78 6.44
C GLY A 51 6.03 21.91 7.50
N ASP A 52 5.62 20.65 7.62
CA ASP A 52 6.33 19.67 8.44
C ASP A 52 7.69 19.34 7.80
N ALA A 53 8.76 19.42 8.59
CA ALA A 53 10.12 19.22 8.09
C ALA A 53 10.39 17.76 7.71
N LEU A 54 9.78 16.81 8.42
CA LEU A 54 9.94 15.38 8.13
C LEU A 54 9.17 15.00 6.87
N GLU A 55 7.98 15.57 6.65
CA GLU A 55 7.25 15.42 5.39
C GLU A 55 8.09 15.93 4.21
N ALA A 56 8.70 17.11 4.33
CA ALA A 56 9.57 17.67 3.30
C ALA A 56 10.77 16.75 2.99
N GLU A 57 11.50 16.32 4.02
CA GLU A 57 12.63 15.40 3.87
C GLU A 57 12.20 14.07 3.22
N THR A 58 11.05 13.53 3.63
CA THR A 58 10.52 12.27 3.10
C THR A 58 10.17 12.40 1.62
N LEU A 59 9.52 13.50 1.22
CA LEU A 59 9.15 13.75 -0.17
C LEU A 59 10.39 13.96 -1.05
N ASP A 60 11.39 14.72 -0.58
CA ASP A 60 12.67 14.91 -1.28
C ASP A 60 13.40 13.58 -1.46
N TRP A 61 13.44 12.75 -0.42
CA TRP A 61 14.04 11.42 -0.52
C TRP A 61 13.30 10.53 -1.51
N LEU A 62 11.96 10.49 -1.45
CA LEU A 62 11.14 9.72 -2.37
C LEU A 62 11.36 10.14 -3.83
N GLU A 63 11.41 11.44 -4.10
CA GLU A 63 11.71 11.97 -5.42
C GLU A 63 13.11 11.53 -5.90
N SER A 64 14.10 11.52 -5.01
CA SER A 64 15.47 11.12 -5.37
C SER A 64 15.65 9.63 -5.71
N VAL A 65 14.81 8.75 -5.14
CA VAL A 65 14.92 7.29 -5.33
C VAL A 65 13.87 6.72 -6.27
N ALA A 66 12.88 7.51 -6.67
CA ALA A 66 11.82 7.07 -7.55
C ALA A 66 12.37 6.80 -8.96
N ASP A 67 12.23 5.56 -9.43
CA ASP A 67 12.42 5.22 -10.84
C ASP A 67 11.11 5.46 -11.60
N THR A 68 10.97 6.65 -12.17
CA THR A 68 9.83 7.04 -13.00
C THR A 68 10.11 6.87 -14.50
N GLU A 69 11.18 6.17 -14.88
CA GLU A 69 11.51 5.96 -16.29
C GLU A 69 10.37 5.18 -16.98
N GLY A 70 9.85 5.74 -18.08
CA GLY A 70 8.76 5.13 -18.86
C GLY A 70 7.33 5.37 -18.33
N TRP A 71 7.14 6.17 -17.28
CA TRP A 71 5.80 6.54 -16.82
C TRP A 71 5.20 7.60 -17.77
N LYS A 72 3.97 7.39 -18.24
CA LYS A 72 3.19 8.33 -19.06
C LYS A 72 1.87 8.66 -18.39
#